data_AF-A0A1V5Y379-F1
#
_entry.id   AF-A0A1V5Y379-F1
#
_cell.length_a   1.000
_cell.length_b   1.000
_cell.length_c   1.000
_cell.angle_alpha   90.00
_cell.angle_beta   90.00
_cell.angle_gamma   90.00
#
_symmetry.space_group_name_H-M   'P 1'
#
loop_
_entity.id
_entity.type
_entity.pdbx_description
1 polymer ?
#
loop_
_entity_poly.entity_id
_entity_poly.type
_entity_poly.pdbx_seq_one_letter_code
_entity_poly.pdbx_strand_id
1 'polypeptide(L)'
;MTKKLTIVFCSVIAFSIIIATIAFFGLIDSIGLFRQPTVPGLTIVKAPDQSEVTRPEGFPDPEANWVKLPDGANLAEGKEVTAGEVTEVYTATNAVDGDTLSYWESKGVPAEITIDLEGTYTVRTVAVRLNPAPIWEARTQNFAILISGDGENFTAVTDDTKYEFNPDTGNMVRIDISPVKASYVRLVFSSNSSARSKGAQAAEILIFE
;
A
#
# COMPACT_ATOMS: atom_id res chain seq x y z
N MET A 1 -3.28 67.33 39.07
CA MET A 1 -3.06 66.06 39.79
C MET A 1 -1.56 65.75 39.72
N THR A 2 -0.85 65.60 40.84
CA THR A 2 0.61 65.35 40.81
C THR A 2 0.90 63.95 40.25
N LYS A 3 2.00 63.75 39.53
CA LYS A 3 2.38 62.45 38.92
C LYS A 3 2.28 61.26 39.90
N LYS A 4 2.57 61.49 41.19
CA LYS A 4 2.41 60.49 42.25
C LYS A 4 0.95 60.07 42.46
N LEU A 5 0.00 61.00 42.41
CA LEU A 5 -1.42 60.74 42.61
C LEU A 5 -2.03 59.98 41.42
N THR A 6 -1.54 60.23 40.19
CA THR A 6 -1.95 59.46 38.99
C THR A 6 -1.46 58.01 39.03
N ILE A 7 -0.21 57.77 39.45
CA ILE A 7 0.34 56.41 39.58
C ILE A 7 -0.43 55.61 40.62
N VAL A 8 -0.71 56.20 41.80
CA VAL A 8 -1.49 55.54 42.85
C VAL A 8 -2.89 55.20 42.36
N PHE A 9 -3.54 56.10 41.62
CA PHE A 9 -4.89 55.85 41.08
C PHE A 9 -4.91 54.72 40.05
N CYS A 10 -3.95 54.67 39.12
CA CYS A 10 -3.82 53.59 38.14
C CYS A 10 -3.51 52.24 38.79
N SER A 11 -2.64 52.21 39.81
CA SER A 11 -2.32 50.98 40.55
C SER A 11 -3.53 50.42 41.32
N VAL A 12 -4.36 51.29 41.92
CA VAL A 12 -5.59 50.86 42.61
C VAL A 12 -6.60 50.30 41.62
N ILE A 13 -6.81 50.94 40.47
CA ILE A 13 -7.71 50.44 39.42
C ILE A 13 -7.24 49.08 38.89
N ALA A 14 -5.95 48.95 38.57
CA ALA A 14 -5.40 47.69 38.06
C ALA A 14 -5.56 46.55 39.09
N PHE A 15 -5.32 46.83 40.38
CA PHE A 15 -5.48 45.84 41.43
C PHE A 15 -6.95 45.44 41.64
N SER A 16 -7.88 46.41 41.56
CA SER A 16 -9.32 46.12 41.62
C SER A 16 -9.82 45.29 40.43
N ILE A 17 -9.32 45.52 39.22
CA ILE A 17 -9.67 44.71 38.04
C ILE A 17 -9.16 43.28 38.21
N ILE A 18 -7.93 43.09 38.68
CA ILE A 18 -7.34 41.76 38.91
C ILE A 18 -8.15 40.98 39.95
N ILE A 19 -8.50 41.62 41.08
CA ILE A 19 -9.32 40.98 42.12
C ILE A 19 -10.71 40.61 41.57
N ALA A 20 -11.35 41.50 40.80
CA ALA A 20 -12.65 41.24 40.19
C ALA A 20 -12.58 40.06 39.22
N THR A 21 -11.52 39.95 38.42
CA THR A 21 -11.32 38.79 37.53
C THR A 21 -11.07 37.50 38.31
N ILE A 22 -10.24 37.50 39.35
CA ILE A 22 -9.99 36.31 40.17
C ILE A 22 -11.28 35.85 40.88
N ALA A 23 -12.04 36.79 41.43
CA ALA A 23 -13.34 36.49 42.06
C ALA A 23 -14.37 35.97 41.05
N PHE A 24 -14.39 36.51 39.82
CA PHE A 24 -15.26 36.05 38.75
C PHE A 24 -14.92 34.62 38.31
N PHE A 25 -13.63 34.31 38.11
CA PHE A 25 -13.19 32.95 37.77
C PHE A 25 -13.40 31.95 38.93
N GLY A 26 -13.15 32.36 40.18
CA GLY A 26 -13.44 31.53 41.35
C GLY A 26 -14.94 31.27 41.54
N LEU A 27 -15.78 32.26 41.25
CA LEU A 27 -17.24 32.10 41.27
C LEU A 27 -17.74 31.16 40.18
N ILE A 28 -17.18 31.28 38.97
CA ILE A 28 -17.47 30.42 37.81
C ILE A 28 -17.20 28.94 38.14
N ASP A 29 -16.05 28.64 38.74
CA ASP A 29 -15.71 27.27 39.16
C ASP A 29 -16.63 26.79 40.29
N SER A 30 -16.92 27.66 41.27
CA SER A 30 -17.79 27.33 42.41
C SER A 30 -19.23 27.02 42.00
N ILE A 31 -19.77 27.70 40.97
CA ILE A 31 -21.13 27.45 40.46
C ILE A 31 -21.15 26.38 39.36
N GLY A 32 -20.00 25.82 38.99
CA GLY A 32 -19.87 24.74 38.03
C GLY A 32 -20.35 25.11 36.62
N LEU A 33 -20.30 26.40 36.24
CA LEU A 33 -20.89 26.89 34.98
C LEU A 33 -20.28 26.23 33.72
N PHE A 34 -19.07 25.69 33.83
CA PHE A 34 -18.37 24.96 32.78
C PHE A 34 -18.14 23.47 33.10
N ARG A 35 -18.75 22.95 34.17
CA ARG A 35 -18.63 21.53 34.49
C ARG A 35 -19.48 20.74 33.50
N GLN A 36 -18.81 20.00 32.61
CA GLN A 36 -19.54 19.10 31.72
C GLN A 36 -20.32 18.08 32.57
N PRO A 37 -21.62 17.86 32.28
CA PRO A 37 -22.41 16.90 33.01
C PRO A 37 -21.79 15.51 32.82
N THR A 38 -21.45 14.85 33.93
CA THR A 38 -21.07 13.44 33.91
C THR A 38 -22.32 12.61 33.63
N VAL A 39 -22.42 12.07 32.42
CA VAL A 39 -23.49 11.13 32.05
C VAL A 39 -23.09 9.73 32.54
N PRO A 40 -23.89 9.05 33.38
CA PRO A 40 -23.57 7.71 33.85
C PRO A 40 -23.37 6.73 32.69
N GLY A 41 -22.25 6.00 32.68
CA GLY A 41 -21.91 5.06 31.62
C GLY A 41 -21.15 5.66 30.42
N LEU A 42 -20.95 6.98 30.36
CA LEU A 42 -20.05 7.62 29.40
C LEU A 42 -18.74 8.04 30.07
N THR A 43 -17.63 7.55 29.52
CA THR A 43 -16.29 8.10 29.75
C THR A 43 -15.98 9.12 28.67
N ILE A 44 -15.56 10.32 29.07
CA ILE A 44 -15.00 11.31 28.14
C ILE A 44 -13.63 10.79 27.73
N VAL A 45 -13.53 10.28 26.50
CA VAL A 45 -12.25 9.92 25.90
C VAL A 45 -11.67 11.18 25.26
N LYS A 46 -10.56 11.68 25.82
CA LYS A 46 -9.83 12.78 25.19
C LYS A 46 -9.19 12.25 23.91
N ALA A 47 -9.38 12.98 22.81
CA ALA A 47 -8.68 12.65 21.57
C ALA A 47 -7.16 12.62 21.85
N PRO A 48 -6.44 11.59 21.39
CA PRO A 48 -4.98 11.55 21.51
C PRO A 48 -4.36 12.72 20.74
N ASP A 49 -3.17 13.13 21.16
CA ASP A 49 -2.39 14.11 20.41
C ASP A 49 -2.05 13.52 19.03
N GLN A 50 -2.45 14.20 17.94
CA GLN A 50 -2.29 13.71 16.57
C GLN A 50 -0.94 14.14 15.99
N SER A 51 0.13 13.96 16.76
CA SER A 51 1.50 14.27 16.32
C SER A 51 2.09 13.20 15.41
N GLU A 52 1.50 12.01 15.39
CA GLU A 52 1.93 10.87 14.58
C GLU A 52 0.72 10.19 13.93
N VAL A 53 0.91 9.68 12.70
CA VAL A 53 -0.09 8.85 12.03
C VAL A 53 -0.13 7.50 12.74
N THR A 54 -1.17 7.29 13.53
CA THR A 54 -1.41 6.02 14.22
C THR A 54 -2.77 5.47 13.81
N ARG A 55 -2.83 4.17 13.55
CA ARG A 55 -4.06 3.47 13.18
C ARG A 55 -4.80 3.09 14.47
N PRO A 56 -6.11 3.40 14.61
CA PRO A 56 -6.84 3.10 15.84
C PRO A 56 -6.87 1.60 16.13
N GLU A 57 -6.85 1.24 17.43
CA GLU A 57 -7.08 -0.14 17.86
C GLU A 57 -8.42 -0.66 17.31
N GLY A 58 -8.43 -1.91 16.81
CA GLY A 58 -9.60 -2.54 16.19
C GLY A 58 -9.73 -2.34 14.68
N PHE A 59 -8.86 -1.54 14.06
CA PHE A 59 -8.77 -1.40 12.61
C PHE A 59 -7.44 -1.98 12.10
N PRO A 60 -7.31 -3.32 11.95
CA PRO A 60 -6.06 -3.91 11.48
C PRO A 60 -5.66 -3.34 10.13
N ASP A 61 -4.36 -3.15 9.93
CA ASP A 61 -3.83 -2.73 8.64
C ASP A 61 -4.20 -3.78 7.59
N PRO A 62 -4.88 -3.43 6.48
CA PRO A 62 -5.14 -4.38 5.41
C PRO A 62 -3.85 -5.03 4.88
N GLU A 63 -2.71 -4.32 4.95
CA GLU A 63 -1.42 -4.84 4.53
C GLU A 63 -0.84 -5.90 5.47
N ALA A 64 -1.33 -5.98 6.72
CA ALA A 64 -0.84 -6.96 7.69
C ALA A 64 -1.11 -8.41 7.25
N ASN A 65 -2.10 -8.63 6.39
CA ASN A 65 -2.46 -9.95 5.87
C ASN A 65 -1.83 -10.25 4.50
N TRP A 66 -1.05 -9.32 3.95
CA TRP A 66 -0.47 -9.53 2.63
C TRP A 66 0.60 -10.62 2.65
N VAL A 67 0.67 -11.34 1.54
CA VAL A 67 1.74 -12.31 1.31
C VAL A 67 3.09 -11.58 1.40
N LYS A 68 4.00 -12.05 2.25
CA LYS A 68 5.32 -11.41 2.39
C LYS A 68 6.24 -11.81 1.24
N LEU A 69 6.86 -10.81 0.60
CA LEU A 69 7.93 -11.03 -0.36
C LEU A 69 9.27 -11.32 0.33
N PRO A 70 10.22 -11.96 -0.36
CA PRO A 70 11.59 -12.07 0.12
C PRO A 70 12.23 -10.70 0.37
N ASP A 71 13.18 -10.65 1.30
CA ASP A 71 14.07 -9.49 1.44
C ASP A 71 15.01 -9.42 0.23
N GLY A 72 15.39 -8.21 -0.19
CA GLY A 72 16.32 -7.98 -1.31
C GLY A 72 15.73 -7.09 -2.40
N ALA A 73 16.53 -6.85 -3.44
CA ALA A 73 16.11 -6.05 -4.58
C ALA A 73 15.22 -6.86 -5.53
N ASN A 74 14.15 -6.25 -6.04
CA ASN A 74 13.39 -6.80 -7.16
C ASN A 74 14.25 -6.71 -8.44
N LEU A 75 14.62 -7.86 -9.00
CA LEU A 75 15.45 -7.94 -10.19
C LEU A 75 14.73 -7.50 -11.47
N ALA A 76 13.40 -7.45 -11.46
CA ALA A 76 12.58 -7.11 -12.62
C ALA A 76 12.32 -5.60 -12.76
N GLU A 77 12.45 -4.83 -11.67
CA GLU A 77 12.04 -3.41 -11.65
C GLU A 77 12.85 -2.57 -12.65
N GLY A 78 12.13 -1.85 -13.52
CA GLY A 78 12.69 -1.00 -14.57
C GLY A 78 13.39 -1.73 -15.71
N LYS A 79 13.27 -3.07 -15.79
CA LYS A 79 13.96 -3.88 -16.80
C LYS A 79 13.28 -3.88 -18.16
N GLU A 80 14.04 -4.27 -19.18
CA GLU A 80 13.49 -4.51 -20.51
C GLU A 80 12.49 -5.67 -20.46
N VAL A 81 11.30 -5.41 -20.99
CA VAL A 81 10.19 -6.36 -20.99
C VAL A 81 9.53 -6.40 -22.36
N THR A 82 9.30 -7.62 -22.84
CA THR A 82 8.68 -7.89 -24.14
C THR A 82 7.44 -8.75 -23.95
N ALA A 83 6.37 -8.40 -24.66
CA ALA A 83 5.13 -9.17 -24.69
C ALA A 83 4.52 -9.12 -26.10
N GLY A 84 3.53 -9.95 -26.35
CA GLY A 84 2.73 -9.91 -27.57
C GLY A 84 1.82 -8.68 -27.65
N GLU A 85 0.78 -8.77 -28.50
CA GLU A 85 -0.21 -7.69 -28.63
C GLU A 85 -0.87 -7.36 -27.28
N VAL A 86 -1.08 -6.07 -27.05
CA VAL A 86 -1.68 -5.53 -25.81
C VAL A 86 -3.09 -5.02 -26.06
N THR A 87 -3.84 -4.90 -24.98
CA THR A 87 -5.13 -4.19 -24.98
C THR A 87 -4.86 -2.70 -24.73
N GLU A 88 -5.35 -1.85 -25.63
CA GLU A 88 -5.31 -0.39 -25.49
C GLU A 88 -3.91 0.16 -25.12
N VAL A 89 -3.78 0.78 -23.94
CA VAL A 89 -2.57 1.44 -23.44
C VAL A 89 -1.82 0.62 -22.39
N TYR A 90 -2.27 -0.61 -22.11
CA TYR A 90 -1.76 -1.46 -21.02
C TYR A 90 -0.51 -2.23 -21.48
N THR A 91 0.58 -1.48 -21.68
CA THR A 91 1.85 -1.95 -22.25
C THR A 91 2.63 -2.87 -21.31
N ALA A 92 3.53 -3.68 -21.87
CA ALA A 92 4.34 -4.62 -21.10
C ALA A 92 5.20 -3.97 -20.00
N THR A 93 5.68 -2.75 -20.25
CA THR A 93 6.49 -1.95 -19.30
C THR A 93 5.79 -1.70 -17.97
N ASN A 94 4.45 -1.68 -17.98
CA ASN A 94 3.66 -1.47 -16.77
C ASN A 94 3.75 -2.65 -15.80
N ALA A 95 4.26 -3.81 -16.22
CA ALA A 95 4.41 -4.97 -15.34
C ALA A 95 5.71 -4.93 -14.50
N VAL A 96 6.54 -3.91 -14.67
CA VAL A 96 7.86 -3.80 -14.04
C VAL A 96 8.19 -2.35 -13.65
N ASP A 97 7.19 -1.47 -13.55
CA ASP A 97 7.40 -0.03 -13.32
C ASP A 97 7.38 0.37 -11.83
N GLY A 98 7.10 -0.59 -10.94
CA GLY A 98 7.01 -0.39 -9.50
C GLY A 98 5.67 0.19 -9.04
N ASP A 99 4.70 0.36 -9.94
CA ASP A 99 3.40 0.96 -9.65
C ASP A 99 2.25 -0.03 -9.84
N THR A 100 1.74 -0.56 -8.72
CA THR A 100 0.56 -1.44 -8.72
C THR A 100 -0.75 -0.80 -9.19
N LEU A 101 -0.76 0.51 -9.48
CA LEU A 101 -1.91 1.20 -10.07
C LEU A 101 -1.90 1.15 -11.60
N SER A 102 -0.74 0.93 -12.22
CA SER A 102 -0.61 0.61 -13.63
C SER A 102 -0.71 -0.91 -13.83
N TYR A 103 -0.87 -1.37 -15.07
CA TYR A 103 -0.79 -2.80 -15.40
C TYR A 103 -0.57 -3.05 -16.88
N TRP A 104 0.03 -4.20 -17.17
CA TRP A 104 0.02 -4.82 -18.48
C TRP A 104 -1.25 -5.63 -18.69
N GLU A 105 -1.84 -5.56 -19.89
CA GLU A 105 -2.92 -6.44 -20.31
C GLU A 105 -2.71 -6.93 -21.74
N SER A 106 -2.66 -8.26 -21.91
CA SER A 106 -2.56 -8.86 -23.24
C SER A 106 -3.86 -8.70 -24.04
N LYS A 107 -3.78 -8.85 -25.37
CA LYS A 107 -4.96 -8.84 -26.25
C LYS A 107 -5.94 -9.99 -25.98
N GLY A 108 -5.42 -11.09 -25.45
CA GLY A 108 -6.14 -12.33 -25.14
C GLY A 108 -5.20 -13.36 -24.53
N VAL A 109 -5.74 -14.49 -24.10
CA VAL A 109 -4.96 -15.67 -23.67
C VAL A 109 -5.03 -16.78 -24.74
N PRO A 110 -3.97 -17.60 -24.91
CA PRO A 110 -2.71 -17.56 -24.16
C PRO A 110 -1.87 -16.33 -24.50
N ALA A 111 -1.08 -15.86 -23.53
CA ALA A 111 -0.17 -14.74 -23.69
C ALA A 111 1.13 -14.98 -22.92
N GLU A 112 2.20 -14.38 -23.41
CA GLU A 112 3.51 -14.42 -22.75
C GLU A 112 4.06 -13.01 -22.53
N ILE A 113 4.82 -12.89 -21.44
CA ILE A 113 5.60 -11.70 -21.09
C ILE A 113 6.98 -12.17 -20.63
N THR A 114 8.03 -11.58 -21.20
CA THR A 114 9.42 -11.93 -20.95
C THR A 114 10.18 -10.72 -20.44
N ILE A 115 10.92 -10.90 -19.35
CA ILE A 115 11.74 -9.87 -18.70
C ILE A 115 13.20 -10.26 -18.89
N ASP A 116 14.02 -9.35 -19.43
CA ASP A 116 15.48 -9.45 -19.42
C ASP A 116 16.01 -8.89 -18.09
N LEU A 117 16.70 -9.71 -17.30
CA LEU A 117 17.25 -9.29 -16.02
C LEU A 117 18.50 -8.40 -16.16
N GLU A 118 19.01 -8.26 -17.38
CA GLU A 118 20.25 -7.53 -17.74
C GLU A 118 21.48 -8.06 -16.99
N GLY A 119 21.48 -9.36 -16.72
CA GLY A 119 22.50 -10.06 -15.96
C GLY A 119 22.05 -11.48 -15.63
N THR A 120 22.97 -12.31 -15.14
CA THR A 120 22.64 -13.67 -14.71
C THR A 120 22.52 -13.72 -13.19
N TYR A 121 21.34 -14.09 -12.71
CA TYR A 121 21.00 -14.17 -11.29
C TYR A 121 20.56 -15.59 -10.91
N THR A 122 20.62 -15.93 -9.64
CA THR A 122 20.06 -17.20 -9.13
C THR A 122 18.64 -16.96 -8.66
N VAL A 123 17.67 -17.10 -9.56
CA VAL A 123 16.25 -16.83 -9.26
C VAL A 123 15.69 -17.92 -8.33
N ARG A 124 15.00 -17.48 -7.26
CA ARG A 124 14.37 -18.36 -6.27
C ARG A 124 12.90 -18.07 -6.06
N THR A 125 12.47 -16.84 -6.35
CA THR A 125 11.07 -16.45 -6.19
C THR A 125 10.62 -15.58 -7.36
N VAL A 126 9.43 -15.87 -7.88
CA VAL A 126 8.69 -14.99 -8.78
C VAL A 126 7.36 -14.67 -8.11
N ALA A 127 6.96 -13.41 -8.13
CA ALA A 127 5.66 -12.98 -7.67
C ALA A 127 4.94 -12.20 -8.76
N VAL A 128 3.62 -12.30 -8.80
CA VAL A 128 2.76 -11.52 -9.69
C VAL A 128 1.76 -10.79 -8.82
N ARG A 129 1.65 -9.47 -9.02
CA ARG A 129 0.64 -8.62 -8.41
C ARG A 129 -0.39 -8.20 -9.44
N LEU A 130 -1.60 -8.01 -8.93
CA LEU A 130 -2.63 -7.19 -9.52
C LEU A 130 -2.84 -5.98 -8.61
N ASN A 131 -3.59 -4.99 -9.09
CA ASN A 131 -3.93 -3.84 -8.26
C ASN A 131 -4.69 -4.31 -6.99
N PRO A 132 -4.27 -3.89 -5.78
CA PRO A 132 -4.85 -4.35 -4.52
C PRO A 132 -6.22 -3.75 -4.19
N ALA A 133 -6.68 -2.76 -4.95
CA ALA A 133 -7.97 -2.13 -4.70
C ALA A 133 -9.13 -3.14 -4.87
N PRO A 134 -10.16 -3.14 -3.99
CA PRO A 134 -11.28 -4.09 -4.07
C PRO A 134 -12.09 -4.06 -5.38
N ILE A 135 -11.93 -3.02 -6.21
CA ILE A 135 -12.53 -2.95 -7.56
C ILE A 135 -11.90 -3.96 -8.54
N TRP A 136 -10.70 -4.44 -8.23
CA TRP A 136 -10.03 -5.59 -8.84
C TRP A 136 -10.47 -6.84 -8.10
N GLU A 137 -11.52 -7.47 -8.61
CA GLU A 137 -12.16 -8.62 -7.96
C GLU A 137 -11.18 -9.79 -7.77
N ALA A 138 -11.47 -10.59 -6.74
CA ALA A 138 -10.82 -11.88 -6.56
C ALA A 138 -11.02 -12.74 -7.81
N ARG A 139 -9.94 -13.33 -8.31
CA ARG A 139 -9.92 -14.05 -9.59
C ARG A 139 -8.85 -15.13 -9.59
N THR A 140 -8.87 -15.95 -10.62
CA THR A 140 -7.77 -16.87 -10.90
C THR A 140 -7.10 -16.54 -12.22
N GLN A 141 -5.78 -16.66 -12.26
CA GLN A 141 -5.04 -16.73 -13.51
C GLN A 141 -4.24 -18.03 -13.55
N ASN A 142 -4.18 -18.67 -14.70
CA ASN A 142 -3.31 -19.82 -14.91
C ASN A 142 -2.07 -19.37 -15.65
N PHE A 143 -0.89 -19.72 -15.13
CA PHE A 143 0.35 -19.50 -15.84
C PHE A 143 1.45 -20.48 -15.45
N ALA A 144 2.43 -20.61 -16.34
CA ALA A 144 3.71 -21.27 -16.08
C ALA A 144 4.84 -20.24 -16.07
N ILE A 145 5.91 -20.53 -15.31
CA ILE A 145 7.14 -19.76 -15.28
C ILE A 145 8.21 -20.54 -16.04
N LEU A 146 8.86 -19.84 -16.98
CA LEU A 146 9.98 -20.33 -17.75
C LEU A 146 11.19 -19.42 -17.52
N ILE A 147 12.38 -19.98 -17.63
CA ILE A 147 13.64 -19.26 -17.52
C ILE A 147 14.49 -19.49 -18.78
N SER A 148 15.40 -18.56 -19.05
CA SER A 148 16.42 -18.73 -20.08
C SER A 148 17.73 -18.04 -19.68
N GLY A 149 18.85 -18.54 -20.20
CA GLY A 149 20.16 -17.88 -20.10
C GLY A 149 20.51 -17.03 -21.33
N ASP A 150 19.84 -17.27 -22.46
CA ASP A 150 20.17 -16.69 -23.78
C ASP A 150 19.03 -15.85 -24.39
N GLY A 151 17.82 -15.92 -23.83
CA GLY A 151 16.64 -15.21 -24.34
C GLY A 151 15.96 -15.88 -25.52
N GLU A 152 16.46 -17.05 -25.96
CA GLU A 152 15.95 -17.81 -27.10
C GLU A 152 15.37 -19.17 -26.65
N ASN A 153 16.13 -19.90 -25.83
CA ASN A 153 15.78 -21.24 -25.36
C ASN A 153 15.24 -21.16 -23.93
N PHE A 154 13.93 -21.40 -23.77
CA PHE A 154 13.25 -21.33 -22.47
C PHE A 154 12.97 -22.72 -21.91
N THR A 155 13.19 -22.89 -20.62
CA THR A 155 12.85 -24.11 -19.87
C THR A 155 11.82 -23.79 -18.79
N ALA A 156 10.75 -24.58 -18.73
CA ALA A 156 9.74 -24.45 -17.67
C ALA A 156 10.31 -24.88 -16.31
N VAL A 157 10.10 -24.03 -15.30
CA VAL A 157 10.43 -24.31 -13.89
C VAL A 157 9.19 -24.54 -13.04
N THR A 158 8.01 -24.24 -13.58
CA THR A 158 6.70 -24.64 -13.05
C THR A 158 5.82 -25.18 -14.16
N ASP A 159 4.83 -26.00 -13.80
CA ASP A 159 3.72 -26.34 -14.68
C ASP A 159 2.74 -25.16 -14.81
N ASP A 160 1.85 -25.23 -15.80
CA ASP A 160 0.72 -24.30 -15.91
C ASP A 160 -0.22 -24.49 -14.71
N THR A 161 -0.18 -23.54 -13.78
CA THR A 161 -0.78 -23.66 -12.45
C THR A 161 -1.85 -22.60 -12.26
N LYS A 162 -2.99 -22.97 -11.69
CA LYS A 162 -4.05 -22.03 -11.29
C LYS A 162 -3.65 -21.28 -10.02
N TYR A 163 -3.49 -19.97 -10.12
CA TYR A 163 -3.17 -19.08 -9.00
C TYR A 163 -4.36 -18.22 -8.63
N GLU A 164 -4.62 -18.08 -7.33
CA GLU A 164 -5.74 -17.29 -6.79
C GLU A 164 -5.24 -15.91 -6.35
N PHE A 165 -5.84 -14.87 -6.91
CA PHE A 165 -5.61 -13.48 -6.55
C PHE A 165 -6.81 -13.00 -5.73
N ASN A 166 -6.54 -12.43 -4.55
CA ASN A 166 -7.56 -11.90 -3.67
C ASN A 166 -7.12 -10.53 -3.12
N PRO A 167 -7.91 -9.45 -3.27
CA PRO A 167 -7.57 -8.13 -2.73
C PRO A 167 -7.38 -8.13 -1.21
N ASP A 168 -8.04 -9.03 -0.48
CA ASP A 168 -7.88 -9.17 0.99
C ASP A 168 -6.47 -9.64 1.38
N THR A 169 -5.74 -10.27 0.46
CA THR A 169 -4.35 -10.73 0.64
C THR A 169 -3.37 -9.95 -0.26
N GLY A 170 -3.78 -8.76 -0.72
CA GLY A 170 -2.96 -7.86 -1.53
C GLY A 170 -2.97 -8.14 -3.04
N ASN A 171 -3.90 -8.97 -3.52
CA ASN A 171 -4.04 -9.35 -4.94
C ASN A 171 -2.69 -9.80 -5.54
N MET A 172 -1.99 -10.65 -4.80
CA MET A 172 -0.65 -11.10 -5.13
C MET A 172 -0.52 -12.59 -4.95
N VAL A 173 0.26 -13.21 -5.82
CA VAL A 173 0.75 -14.57 -5.65
C VAL A 173 2.26 -14.57 -5.65
N ARG A 174 2.83 -15.37 -4.73
CA ARG A 174 4.27 -15.62 -4.61
C ARG A 174 4.52 -17.08 -4.93
N ILE A 175 5.48 -17.33 -5.80
CA ILE A 175 5.87 -18.65 -6.26
C ILE A 175 7.36 -18.83 -5.95
N ASP A 176 7.65 -19.68 -4.97
CA ASP A 176 9.01 -20.10 -4.67
C ASP A 176 9.37 -21.30 -5.58
N ILE A 177 10.51 -21.21 -6.26
CA ILE A 177 11.02 -22.22 -7.19
C ILE A 177 12.35 -22.78 -6.70
N SER A 178 12.75 -23.93 -7.25
CA SER A 178 14.11 -24.44 -7.05
C SER A 178 15.12 -23.41 -7.58
N PRO A 179 16.15 -23.03 -6.81
CA PRO A 179 17.12 -22.01 -7.21
C PRO A 179 17.77 -22.34 -8.55
N VAL A 180 17.74 -21.39 -9.47
CA VAL A 180 18.18 -21.63 -10.85
C VAL A 180 18.75 -20.38 -11.49
N LYS A 181 19.83 -20.55 -12.26
CA LYS A 181 20.45 -19.42 -12.96
C LYS A 181 19.63 -19.03 -14.17
N ALA A 182 19.31 -17.75 -14.27
CA ALA A 182 18.56 -17.18 -15.38
C ALA A 182 19.07 -15.78 -15.70
N SER A 183 19.02 -15.43 -16.99
CA SER A 183 19.13 -14.06 -17.48
C SER A 183 17.79 -13.51 -17.96
N TYR A 184 16.84 -14.40 -18.26
CA TYR A 184 15.49 -14.04 -18.67
C TYR A 184 14.48 -14.87 -17.89
N VAL A 185 13.35 -14.25 -17.55
CA VAL A 185 12.18 -14.92 -16.97
C VAL A 185 10.97 -14.63 -17.85
N ARG A 186 10.24 -15.69 -18.22
CA ARG A 186 9.02 -15.60 -19.01
C ARG A 186 7.86 -16.20 -18.23
N LEU A 187 6.75 -15.47 -18.18
CA LEU A 187 5.48 -16.00 -17.71
C LEU A 187 4.60 -16.29 -18.93
N VAL A 188 4.03 -17.49 -18.98
CA VAL A 188 3.09 -17.92 -20.03
C VAL A 188 1.74 -18.11 -19.38
N PHE A 189 0.83 -17.16 -19.60
CA PHE A 189 -0.53 -17.16 -19.08
C PHE A 189 -1.47 -17.90 -20.02
N SER A 190 -2.22 -18.87 -19.49
CA SER A 190 -3.18 -19.68 -20.26
C SER A 190 -4.64 -19.28 -20.00
N SER A 191 -4.95 -18.67 -18.85
CA SER A 191 -6.29 -18.17 -18.56
C SER A 191 -6.31 -17.04 -17.53
N ASN A 192 -7.37 -16.23 -17.59
CA ASN A 192 -7.74 -15.23 -16.57
C ASN A 192 -9.26 -15.28 -16.37
N SER A 193 -9.71 -15.42 -15.13
CA SER A 193 -11.13 -15.53 -14.80
C SER A 193 -11.83 -14.19 -14.58
N SER A 194 -11.15 -13.05 -14.79
CA SER A 194 -11.78 -11.73 -14.66
C SER A 194 -13.00 -11.63 -15.57
N ALA A 195 -14.08 -11.04 -15.06
CA ALA A 195 -15.28 -10.78 -15.86
C ALA A 195 -15.10 -9.59 -16.83
N ARG A 196 -14.04 -8.79 -16.65
CA ARG A 196 -13.83 -7.52 -17.36
C ARG A 196 -12.71 -7.57 -18.39
N SER A 197 -11.93 -8.65 -18.41
CA SER A 197 -10.83 -8.84 -19.36
C SER A 197 -10.91 -10.20 -20.04
N LYS A 198 -10.33 -10.29 -21.23
CA LYS A 198 -10.08 -11.54 -21.95
C LYS A 198 -8.59 -11.90 -22.03
N GLY A 199 -7.72 -11.01 -21.52
CA GLY A 199 -6.27 -11.14 -21.56
C GLY A 199 -5.69 -11.55 -20.21
N ALA A 200 -4.40 -11.85 -20.23
CA ALA A 200 -3.58 -11.94 -19.03
C ALA A 200 -3.35 -10.53 -18.47
N GLN A 201 -3.29 -10.41 -17.16
CA GLN A 201 -3.05 -9.13 -16.49
C GLN A 201 -1.97 -9.29 -15.43
N ALA A 202 -1.05 -8.32 -15.39
CA ALA A 202 -0.07 -8.18 -14.32
C ALA A 202 0.15 -6.69 -14.06
N ALA A 203 -0.07 -6.27 -12.81
CA ALA A 203 0.30 -4.94 -12.36
C ALA A 203 1.79 -4.88 -12.06
N GLU A 204 2.35 -5.90 -11.42
CA GLU A 204 3.79 -6.03 -11.22
C GLU A 204 4.20 -7.50 -11.31
N ILE A 205 5.35 -7.77 -11.91
CA ILE A 205 6.06 -9.05 -11.87
C ILE A 205 7.36 -8.79 -11.11
N LEU A 206 7.52 -9.48 -9.99
CA LEU A 206 8.67 -9.31 -9.11
C LEU A 206 9.52 -10.57 -9.10
N ILE A 207 10.83 -10.42 -9.18
CA ILE A 207 11.79 -11.52 -9.30
C ILE A 207 12.87 -11.34 -8.23
N PHE A 208 13.15 -12.38 -7.46
CA PHE A 208 14.11 -12.35 -6.35
C PHE A 208 15.06 -13.55 -6.37
N GLU A 209 16.26 -13.33 -5.79
CA GLU A 209 17.26 -14.37 -5.50
C GLU A 209 17.04 -15.13 -4.19
#